data_AF-A0A6M1UCH4-F1
#
_entry.id   AF-A0A6M1UCH4-F1
#
_cell.length_a   1.000
_cell.length_b   1.000
_cell.length_c   1.000
_cell.angle_alpha   90.00
_cell.angle_beta   90.00
_cell.angle_gamma   90.00
#
_symmetry.space_group_name_H-M   'P 1'
#
loop_
_entity.id
_entity.type
_entity.pdbx_description
1 polymer ?
#
loop_
_entity_poly.entity_id
_entity_poly.type
_entity_poly.pdbx_seq_one_letter_code
_entity_poly.pdbx_strand_id
1 'polypeptide(L)'
;MSKNFGLFILIAGFVCLGFSMFEFLTLDMWETPKYFWLAFVALPLLFFGFVLSAPRIQRSLLNQQRDNIRETMKVMADGLREGLHATNKICEKCNHRNEASAIYCSHCGTAL
;
A
#
# COMPACT_ATOMS: atom_id res chain seq x y z
N MET A 1 -3.37 9.54 -25.14
CA MET A 1 -3.81 8.14 -25.13
C MET A 1 -4.92 8.01 -24.10
N SER A 2 -6.12 7.56 -24.48
CA SER A 2 -7.30 7.64 -23.61
C SER A 2 -7.06 6.89 -22.30
N LYS A 3 -7.45 7.50 -21.16
CA LYS A 3 -7.23 6.99 -19.78
C LYS A 3 -7.76 5.56 -19.55
N ASN A 4 -8.62 5.07 -20.46
CA ASN A 4 -9.36 3.82 -20.36
C ASN A 4 -8.87 2.78 -21.38
N PHE A 5 -7.90 3.10 -22.24
CA PHE A 5 -7.45 2.22 -23.33
C PHE A 5 -6.95 0.85 -22.82
N GLY A 6 -6.12 0.84 -21.77
CA GLY A 6 -5.63 -0.41 -21.16
C GLY A 6 -6.75 -1.24 -20.51
N LEU A 7 -7.78 -0.59 -19.95
CA LEU A 7 -8.95 -1.27 -19.39
C LEU A 7 -9.80 -1.92 -20.49
N PHE A 8 -10.00 -1.24 -21.63
CA PHE A 8 -10.72 -1.82 -22.76
C PHE A 8 -10.01 -3.05 -23.34
N ILE A 9 -8.67 -3.02 -23.44
CA ILE A 9 -7.87 -4.18 -23.88
C ILE A 9 -8.00 -5.35 -22.89
N LEU A 10 -7.97 -5.07 -21.59
CA LEU A 10 -8.15 -6.09 -20.54
C LEU A 10 -9.54 -6.75 -20.63
N ILE A 11 -10.60 -5.94 -20.74
CA ILE A 11 -11.98 -6.45 -20.88
C ILE A 11 -12.11 -7.30 -22.14
N ALA A 12 -11.58 -6.82 -23.28
CA ALA A 12 -11.59 -7.58 -24.52
C ALA A 12 -10.86 -8.92 -24.39
N GLY A 13 -9.71 -8.95 -23.72
CA GLY A 13 -8.95 -10.18 -23.44
C GLY A 13 -9.73 -11.17 -22.56
N PHE A 14 -10.42 -10.70 -21.51
CA PHE A 14 -11.24 -11.56 -20.65
C PHE A 14 -12.46 -12.13 -21.38
N VAL A 15 -13.13 -11.33 -22.22
CA VAL A 15 -14.24 -11.79 -23.05
C VAL A 15 -13.76 -12.87 -24.03
N CYS A 16 -12.63 -12.65 -24.69
CA CYS A 16 -11.99 -13.61 -25.59
C CYS A 16 -11.69 -14.94 -24.87
N LEU A 17 -11.02 -14.88 -23.72
CA LEU A 17 -10.71 -16.06 -22.91
C LEU A 17 -11.99 -16.78 -22.47
N GLY A 18 -12.99 -16.04 -21.99
CA GLY A 18 -14.29 -16.58 -21.57
C GLY A 18 -15.00 -17.36 -22.69
N PHE A 19 -15.03 -16.83 -23.91
CA PHE A 19 -15.59 -17.54 -25.07
C PHE A 19 -14.82 -18.83 -25.39
N SER A 20 -13.49 -18.81 -25.35
CA SER A 20 -12.67 -20.01 -25.59
C SER A 20 -12.91 -21.08 -24.52
N MET A 21 -13.06 -20.68 -23.26
CA MET A 21 -13.24 -21.58 -22.13
C MET A 21 -14.66 -22.15 -22.08
N PHE A 22 -15.66 -21.34 -22.44
CA PHE A 22 -17.04 -21.79 -22.56
C PHE A 22 -17.19 -22.85 -23.66
N GLU A 23 -16.58 -22.64 -24.83
CA GLU A 23 -16.62 -23.64 -25.91
C GLU A 23 -15.94 -24.95 -25.47
N PHE A 24 -14.78 -24.86 -24.83
CA PHE A 24 -14.05 -26.03 -24.31
C PHE A 24 -14.84 -26.83 -23.27
N LEU A 25 -15.63 -26.16 -22.41
CA LEU A 25 -16.44 -26.81 -21.37
C LEU A 25 -17.80 -27.32 -21.86
N THR A 26 -18.29 -26.82 -23.00
CA THR A 26 -19.63 -27.15 -23.52
C THR A 26 -19.58 -28.19 -24.65
N LEU A 27 -18.41 -28.44 -25.24
CA LEU A 27 -18.22 -29.46 -26.27
C LEU A 27 -18.18 -30.87 -25.66
N ASP A 28 -18.93 -31.79 -26.28
CA ASP A 28 -18.81 -33.22 -26.01
C ASP A 28 -17.41 -33.71 -26.42
N MET A 29 -16.89 -34.74 -25.72
CA MET A 29 -15.51 -35.27 -25.81
C MET A 29 -15.05 -35.72 -27.22
N TRP A 30 -15.89 -35.57 -28.25
CA TRP A 30 -15.70 -36.05 -29.61
C TRP A 30 -15.75 -34.94 -30.69
N GLU A 31 -16.02 -33.68 -30.31
CA GLU A 31 -15.94 -32.53 -31.23
C GLU A 31 -14.65 -31.73 -31.01
N THR A 32 -14.07 -31.24 -32.10
CA THR A 32 -12.83 -30.45 -32.03
C THR A 32 -13.14 -28.97 -31.78
N PRO A 33 -12.58 -28.35 -30.73
CA PRO A 33 -12.84 -26.95 -30.41
C PRO A 33 -12.22 -26.03 -31.46
N LYS A 34 -13.05 -25.20 -32.11
CA LYS A 34 -12.61 -24.30 -33.19
C LYS A 34 -11.99 -23.02 -32.63
N TYR A 35 -12.41 -22.56 -31.45
CA TYR A 35 -11.91 -21.34 -30.83
C TYR A 35 -10.81 -21.60 -29.78
N PHE A 36 -10.22 -22.80 -29.74
CA PHE A 36 -9.12 -23.11 -28.84
C PHE A 36 -7.89 -22.19 -29.04
N TRP A 37 -7.57 -21.84 -30.28
CA TRP A 37 -6.48 -20.92 -30.60
C TRP A 37 -6.69 -19.50 -30.05
N LEU A 38 -7.96 -19.11 -29.83
CA LEU A 38 -8.33 -17.81 -29.30
C LEU A 38 -7.79 -17.59 -27.87
N ALA A 39 -7.64 -18.67 -27.09
CA ALA A 39 -7.00 -18.63 -25.77
C ALA A 39 -5.51 -18.21 -25.86
N PHE A 40 -4.81 -18.69 -26.90
CA PHE A 40 -3.40 -18.32 -27.13
C PHE A 40 -3.24 -16.85 -27.55
N VAL A 41 -4.26 -16.24 -28.15
CA VAL A 41 -4.27 -14.81 -28.49
C VAL A 41 -4.71 -13.97 -27.28
N ALA A 42 -5.65 -14.48 -26.48
CA ALA A 42 -6.15 -13.80 -25.30
C ALA A 42 -5.05 -13.59 -24.24
N LEU A 43 -4.14 -14.54 -24.07
CA LEU A 43 -3.11 -14.48 -23.02
C LEU A 43 -2.07 -13.37 -23.24
N PRO A 44 -1.45 -13.19 -24.42
CA PRO A 44 -0.67 -12.01 -24.75
C PRO A 44 -1.48 -10.71 -24.64
N LEU A 45 -2.74 -10.71 -25.09
CA LEU A 45 -3.59 -9.52 -25.06
C LEU A 45 -3.86 -9.06 -23.61
N LEU A 46 -4.13 -10.01 -22.70
CA LEU A 46 -4.27 -9.75 -21.26
C LEU A 46 -2.96 -9.27 -20.64
N PHE A 47 -1.82 -9.88 -21.03
CA PHE A 47 -0.51 -9.45 -20.56
C PHE A 47 -0.21 -8.00 -20.94
N PHE A 48 -0.41 -7.63 -22.22
CA PHE A 48 -0.23 -6.25 -22.66
C PHE A 48 -1.24 -5.29 -22.01
N GLY A 49 -2.49 -5.71 -21.82
CA GLY A 49 -3.49 -4.92 -21.09
C GLY A 49 -3.09 -4.67 -19.63
N PHE A 50 -2.51 -5.66 -18.96
CA PHE A 50 -1.98 -5.54 -17.60
C PHE A 50 -0.75 -4.62 -17.54
N VAL A 51 0.24 -4.83 -18.41
CA VAL A 51 1.46 -4.01 -18.45
C VAL A 51 1.13 -2.55 -18.72
N LEU A 52 0.21 -2.26 -19.65
CA LEU A 52 -0.22 -0.89 -19.94
C LEU A 52 -1.03 -0.25 -18.80
N SER A 53 -1.68 -1.04 -17.94
CA SER A 53 -2.42 -0.53 -16.78
C SER A 53 -1.58 -0.41 -15.49
N ALA A 54 -0.44 -1.11 -15.42
CA ALA A 54 0.45 -1.13 -14.25
C ALA A 54 0.90 0.26 -13.74
N PRO A 55 1.35 1.22 -14.58
CA PRO A 55 1.80 2.52 -14.10
C PRO A 55 0.68 3.33 -13.42
N ARG A 56 -0.56 3.12 -13.86
CA ARG A 56 -1.74 3.79 -13.30
C ARG A 56 -2.09 3.22 -11.93
N ILE A 57 -2.14 1.89 -11.83
CA ILE A 57 -2.42 1.18 -10.58
C ILE A 57 -1.36 1.54 -9.53
N GLN A 58 -0.08 1.53 -9.93
CA GLN A 58 1.03 1.91 -9.06
C GLN A 58 0.90 3.35 -8.55
N ARG A 59 0.57 4.31 -9.42
CA ARG A 59 0.35 5.71 -8.99
C ARG A 59 -0.83 5.85 -8.03
N SER A 60 -1.92 5.10 -8.26
CA SER A 60 -3.09 5.12 -7.38
C SER A 60 -2.77 4.58 -5.99
N LEU A 61 -2.06 3.45 -5.92
CA LEU A 61 -1.61 2.85 -4.67
C LEU A 61 -0.63 3.75 -3.92
N LEU A 62 0.35 4.31 -4.61
CA LEU A 62 1.32 5.23 -3.99
C LEU A 62 0.65 6.47 -3.39
N ASN A 63 -0.35 7.04 -4.07
CA ASN A 63 -1.09 8.18 -3.54
C ASN A 63 -1.85 7.80 -2.26
N GLN A 64 -2.48 6.63 -2.24
CA GLN A 64 -3.21 6.16 -1.06
C GLN A 64 -2.29 5.85 0.12
N GLN A 65 -1.11 5.26 -0.16
CA GLN A 65 -0.08 5.01 0.86
C GLN A 65 0.51 6.31 1.41
N ARG A 66 0.70 7.33 0.55
CA ARG A 66 1.26 8.63 0.96
C ARG A 66 0.41 9.29 2.06
N ASP A 67 -0.90 9.21 1.95
CA ASP A 67 -1.80 9.86 2.90
C ASP A 67 -1.78 9.13 4.26
N ASN A 68 -1.81 7.79 4.25
CA ASN A 68 -1.65 6.97 5.47
C ASN A 68 -0.28 7.16 6.15
N ILE A 69 0.80 7.26 5.36
CA ILE A 69 2.15 7.50 5.88
C ILE A 69 2.22 8.88 6.53
N ARG A 70 1.60 9.90 5.91
CA ARG A 70 1.58 11.27 6.46
C ARG A 70 0.87 11.32 7.82
N GLU A 71 -0.25 10.62 7.97
CA GLU A 71 -0.96 10.55 9.26
C GLU A 71 -0.13 9.82 10.32
N THR A 72 0.47 8.69 9.95
CA THR A 72 1.35 7.93 10.86
C THR A 72 2.54 8.78 11.33
N MET A 73 3.17 9.52 10.41
CA MET A 73 4.27 10.44 10.75
C MET A 73 3.82 11.57 11.66
N LYS A 74 2.60 12.11 11.51
CA LYS A 74 2.07 13.13 12.43
C LYS A 74 1.94 12.60 13.84
N VAL A 75 1.34 11.43 14.02
CA VAL A 75 1.18 10.80 15.35
C VAL A 75 2.55 10.53 15.99
N MET A 76 3.50 10.03 15.21
CA MET A 76 4.87 9.80 15.69
C MET A 76 5.58 11.10 16.06
N ALA A 77 5.39 12.17 15.27
CA ALA A 77 5.95 13.49 15.54
C ALA A 77 5.35 14.12 16.81
N ASP A 78 4.04 13.98 17.03
CA ASP A 78 3.38 14.45 18.25
C ASP A 78 3.85 13.68 19.48
N GLY A 79 3.97 12.34 19.41
CA GLY A 79 4.53 11.55 20.51
C GLY A 79 5.99 11.89 20.81
N LEU A 80 6.80 12.16 19.79
CA LEU A 80 8.17 12.63 19.98
C LEU A 80 8.22 14.03 20.61
N ARG A 81 7.33 14.94 20.18
CA ARG A 81 7.23 16.30 20.71
C ARG A 81 6.80 16.30 22.17
N GLU A 82 5.85 15.45 22.55
CA GLU A 82 5.47 15.24 23.95
C GLU A 82 6.64 14.71 24.79
N GLY A 83 7.41 13.75 24.27
CA GLY A 83 8.62 13.25 24.93
C GLY A 83 9.72 14.32 25.10
N LEU A 84 9.88 15.21 24.12
CA LEU A 84 10.84 16.32 24.17
C LEU A 84 10.40 17.46 25.10
N HIS A 85 9.11 17.70 25.26
CA HIS A 85 8.56 18.74 26.14
C HIS A 85 8.40 18.31 27.60
N ALA A 86 8.85 17.11 27.95
CA ALA A 86 8.93 16.72 29.35
C ALA A 86 9.73 17.79 30.12
N THR A 87 9.04 18.54 30.99
CA THR A 87 9.59 19.74 31.65
C THR A 87 10.53 19.34 32.77
N ASN A 88 11.70 20.00 32.83
CA ASN A 88 12.71 19.78 33.86
C ASN A 88 12.12 19.90 35.28
N LYS A 89 12.39 18.92 36.13
CA LYS A 89 12.01 18.92 37.55
C LYS A 89 13.00 19.76 38.35
N ILE A 90 12.53 20.50 39.35
CA ILE A 90 13.39 21.24 40.28
C ILE A 90 13.45 20.48 41.60
N CYS A 91 14.65 20.21 42.11
CA CYS A 91 14.82 19.54 43.39
C CYS A 91 14.46 20.47 44.55
N GLU A 92 13.51 20.09 45.41
CA GLU A 92 13.11 20.89 46.56
C GLU A 92 14.22 21.10 47.61
N LYS A 93 15.18 20.17 47.69
CA LYS A 93 16.26 20.21 48.69
C LYS A 93 17.45 21.09 48.29
N CYS A 94 17.83 21.08 47.00
CA CYS A 94 19.03 21.79 46.52
C CYS A 94 18.77 22.77 45.37
N ASN A 95 17.51 22.91 44.94
CA ASN A 95 17.08 23.75 43.81
C ASN A 95 17.78 23.45 42.47
N HIS A 96 18.38 22.27 42.33
CA HIS A 96 18.99 21.86 41.06
C HIS A 96 17.93 21.47 40.03
N ARG A 97 18.12 21.87 38.76
CA ARG A 97 17.27 21.44 37.64
C ARG A 97 17.70 20.06 37.17
N ASN A 98 16.76 19.15 37.13
CA ASN A 98 16.94 17.79 36.67
C ASN A 98 16.08 17.54 35.43
N GLU A 99 16.52 16.59 34.60
CA GLU A 99 15.74 16.15 33.44
C GLU A 99 14.36 15.64 33.87
N ALA A 100 13.36 15.79 33.02
CA ALA A 100 11.98 15.45 33.35
C ALA A 100 11.76 13.95 33.64
N SER A 101 12.61 13.09 33.07
CA SER A 101 12.64 11.66 33.31
C SER A 101 13.39 11.27 34.59
N ALA A 102 14.05 12.21 35.28
CA ALA A 102 14.82 11.92 36.47
C ALA A 102 13.92 11.54 37.66
N ILE A 103 14.25 10.42 38.32
CA ILE A 103 13.60 9.92 39.54
C ILE A 103 14.35 10.43 40.79
N TYR A 104 15.66 10.68 40.67
CA TYR A 104 16.54 11.17 41.74
C TYR A 104 17.34 12.38 41.24
N CYS A 105 17.70 13.28 42.15
CA CYS A 105 18.46 14.48 41.85
C CYS A 105 19.91 14.13 41.49
N SER A 106 20.39 14.58 40.33
CA SER A 106 21.76 14.36 39.84
C SER A 106 22.83 15.01 40.74
N HIS A 107 22.49 16.12 41.41
CA HIS A 107 23.41 16.84 42.29
C HIS A 107 23.48 16.31 43.73
N CYS A 108 22.34 15.96 44.37
CA CYS A 108 22.30 15.62 45.79
C CYS A 108 21.72 14.23 46.12
N GLY A 109 21.26 13.47 45.12
CA GLY A 109 20.78 12.09 45.28
C GLY A 109 19.41 11.93 45.94
N THR A 110 18.70 13.00 46.32
CA THR A 110 17.34 12.88 46.87
C THR A 110 16.30 12.63 45.79
N ALA A 111 15.22 11.93 46.14
CA ALA A 111 14.08 11.73 45.24
C ALA A 111 13.48 13.09 44.78
N LEU A 112 13.07 13.15 43.52
CA LEU A 112 12.54 14.34 42.83
C LEU A 112 11.02 14.29 42.63
#